data_AF-A0A832X4K3-F1
#
_entry.id   AF-A0A832X4K3-F1
#
_cell.length_a   1.000
_cell.length_b   1.000
_cell.length_c   1.000
_cell.angle_alpha   90.00
_cell.angle_beta   90.00
_cell.angle_gamma   90.00
#
_symmetry.space_group_name_H-M   'P 1'
#
loop_
_entity.id
_entity.type
_entity.pdbx_description
1 polymer ?
#
loop_
_entity_poly.entity_id
_entity_poly.type
_entity_poly.pdbx_seq_one_letter_code
_entity_poly.pdbx_strand_id
1 'polypeptide(L)'
;MLRTSYFARSARAPGAVSISRFPPHWYTGARTFTLAPAPDMLKIDNWEVFRQRYRNEVLATLDPDTVLHELEELVPEGDIVMLCFEKDRTHCHRGLVAEWFLATKGIRVPEVGEESTAQATL
;
A
#
# COMPACT_ATOMS: atom_id res chain seq x y z
N MET A 1 -11.50 -6.51 -3.33
CA MET A 1 -11.32 -5.04 -3.27
C MET A 1 -9.91 -4.72 -2.78
N LEU A 2 -9.36 -3.54 -3.10
CA LEU A 2 -8.08 -3.08 -2.54
C LEU A 2 -8.31 -2.31 -1.22
N ARG A 3 -7.52 -2.61 -0.20
CA ARG A 3 -7.53 -1.92 1.10
C ARG A 3 -6.12 -1.74 1.65
N THR A 4 -5.96 -0.82 2.59
CA THR A 4 -4.73 -0.68 3.39
C THR A 4 -4.95 -1.09 4.84
N SER A 5 -3.90 -1.56 5.51
CA SER A 5 -3.85 -1.78 6.96
C SER A 5 -2.40 -1.83 7.44
N TYR A 6 -2.18 -2.20 8.70
CA TYR A 6 -0.86 -2.38 9.29
C TYR A 6 -0.70 -3.77 9.91
N PHE A 7 0.55 -4.23 10.02
CA PHE A 7 0.89 -5.59 10.45
C PHE A 7 0.19 -6.01 11.75
N ALA A 8 0.26 -5.17 12.79
CA ALA A 8 -0.31 -5.49 14.09
C ALA A 8 -1.84 -5.67 14.08
N ARG A 9 -2.55 -5.20 13.04
CA ARG A 9 -4.01 -5.32 12.92
C ARG A 9 -4.45 -6.41 11.97
N SER A 10 -3.82 -6.52 10.79
CA SER A 10 -4.36 -7.32 9.69
C SER A 10 -3.38 -8.34 9.12
N ALA A 11 -2.26 -8.63 9.78
CA ALA A 11 -1.29 -9.61 9.28
C ALA A 11 -1.84 -11.04 9.08
N ARG A 12 -2.97 -11.37 9.72
CA ARG A 12 -3.64 -12.68 9.58
C ARG A 12 -4.82 -12.64 8.60
N ALA A 13 -5.09 -11.52 7.93
CA ALA A 13 -6.15 -11.45 6.94
C ALA A 13 -5.78 -12.34 5.73
N PRO A 14 -6.71 -13.11 5.14
CA PRO A 14 -6.41 -14.03 4.04
C PRO A 14 -5.71 -13.37 2.84
N GLY A 15 -6.08 -12.13 2.49
CA GLY A 15 -5.44 -11.35 1.43
C GLY A 15 -4.44 -10.31 1.91
N ALA A 16 -3.85 -10.49 3.10
CA ALA A 16 -2.78 -9.63 3.58
C ALA A 16 -1.55 -9.72 2.67
N VAL A 17 -1.10 -8.58 2.13
CA VAL A 17 0.12 -8.46 1.34
C VAL A 17 1.05 -7.44 1.98
N SER A 18 2.24 -7.85 2.40
CA SER A 18 3.28 -6.91 2.81
C SER A 18 3.78 -6.11 1.60
N ILE A 19 3.74 -4.79 1.71
CA ILE A 19 4.43 -3.86 0.79
C ILE A 19 5.62 -3.15 1.46
N SER A 20 6.07 -3.65 2.61
CA SER A 20 7.23 -3.12 3.33
C SER A 20 8.56 -3.64 2.76
N ARG A 21 9.60 -2.80 2.79
CA ARG A 21 10.96 -3.19 2.40
C ARG A 21 11.53 -4.32 3.27
N PHE A 22 11.24 -4.28 4.57
CA PHE A 22 11.68 -5.25 5.56
C PHE A 22 10.48 -5.71 6.39
N PRO A 23 9.65 -6.67 5.91
CA PRO A 23 8.54 -7.17 6.70
C PRO A 23 9.00 -7.76 8.04
N PRO A 24 8.12 -7.81 9.07
CA PRO A 24 8.44 -8.46 10.33
C PRO A 24 8.88 -9.92 10.09
N HIS A 25 9.89 -10.39 10.83
CA HIS A 25 10.41 -11.75 10.68
C HIS A 25 9.34 -12.85 10.88
N TRP A 26 8.31 -12.55 11.68
CA TRP A 26 7.19 -13.46 11.96
C TRP A 26 6.11 -13.45 10.87
N TYR A 27 6.15 -12.50 9.94
CA TYR A 27 5.16 -12.41 8.88
C TYR A 27 5.53 -13.35 7.73
N THR A 28 4.65 -14.33 7.48
CA THR A 28 4.85 -15.40 6.48
C THR A 28 3.87 -15.30 5.30
N GLY A 29 3.04 -14.25 5.25
CA GLY A 29 2.07 -14.04 4.17
C GLY A 29 2.68 -13.52 2.87
N ALA A 30 1.81 -13.23 1.89
CA ALA A 30 2.20 -12.69 0.60
C ALA A 30 2.98 -11.37 0.74
N ARG A 31 3.93 -11.12 -0.16
CA ARG A 31 4.73 -9.90 -0.14
C ARG A 31 5.16 -9.51 -1.54
N THR A 32 5.24 -8.21 -1.76
CA THR A 32 5.91 -7.62 -2.91
C THR A 32 6.84 -6.50 -2.45
N PHE A 33 7.96 -6.35 -3.15
CA PHE A 33 8.89 -5.24 -2.96
C PHE A 33 8.74 -4.15 -4.03
N THR A 34 7.85 -4.34 -5.01
CA THR A 34 7.55 -3.36 -6.08
C THR A 34 7.13 -2.03 -5.50
N LEU A 35 6.26 -2.06 -4.48
CA LEU A 35 5.75 -0.88 -3.78
C LEU A 35 6.60 -0.49 -2.55
N ALA A 36 7.70 -1.19 -2.26
CA ALA A 36 8.47 -0.90 -1.06
C ALA A 36 9.39 0.33 -1.26
N PRO A 37 9.44 1.28 -0.31
CA PRO A 37 10.44 2.36 -0.33
C PRO A 37 11.86 1.80 -0.46
N ALA A 38 12.75 2.53 -1.12
CA ALA A 38 14.16 2.14 -1.20
C ALA A 38 14.79 2.15 0.22
N PRO A 39 15.80 1.29 0.51
CA PRO A 39 16.38 1.18 1.85
C PRO A 39 16.92 2.50 2.43
N ASP A 40 17.43 3.40 1.61
CA ASP A 40 17.93 4.70 2.03
C ASP A 40 16.79 5.66 2.42
N MET A 41 15.61 5.54 1.80
CA MET A 41 14.45 6.36 2.14
C MET A 41 13.96 6.14 3.57
N LEU A 42 14.21 4.97 4.14
CA LEU A 42 13.83 4.64 5.53
C LEU A 42 14.59 5.46 6.58
N LYS A 43 15.64 6.19 6.17
CA LYS A 43 16.43 7.08 7.04
C LYS A 43 16.00 8.54 6.92
N ILE A 44 14.96 8.84 6.13
CA ILE A 44 14.47 10.20 5.94
C ILE A 44 13.48 10.53 7.07
N ASP A 45 13.87 11.42 7.97
CA ASP A 45 12.99 11.87 9.07
C ASP A 45 11.95 12.91 8.61
N ASN A 46 12.25 13.67 7.55
CA ASN A 46 11.34 14.68 7.03
C ASN A 46 10.28 14.04 6.11
N TRP A 47 9.03 14.03 6.56
CA TRP A 47 7.91 13.43 5.84
C TRP A 47 7.72 13.98 4.42
N GLU A 48 7.81 15.30 4.21
CA GLU A 48 7.61 15.86 2.88
C GLU A 48 8.72 15.46 1.91
N VAL A 49 9.97 15.36 2.41
CA VAL A 49 11.09 14.84 1.61
C VAL A 49 10.86 13.37 1.26
N PHE A 50 10.45 12.54 2.23
CA PHE A 50 10.12 11.13 2.00
C PHE A 50 9.01 10.99 0.94
N ARG A 51 7.93 11.74 1.11
CA ARG A 51 6.76 11.74 0.24
C ARG A 51 7.12 12.11 -1.19
N GLN A 52 7.91 13.17 -1.39
CA GLN A 52 8.36 13.58 -2.72
C GLN A 52 9.24 12.52 -3.38
N ARG A 53 10.23 12.02 -2.65
CA ARG A 53 11.14 10.97 -3.16
C ARG A 53 10.40 9.69 -3.50
N TYR A 54 9.54 9.20 -2.61
CA TYR A 54 8.78 7.97 -2.85
C TYR A 54 7.87 8.09 -4.09
N ARG A 55 7.20 9.23 -4.28
CA ARG A 55 6.39 9.46 -5.49
C ARG A 55 7.24 9.49 -6.76
N ASN A 56 8.36 10.20 -6.76
CA ASN A 56 9.16 10.42 -7.97
C ASN A 56 10.08 9.24 -8.33
N GLU A 57 10.60 8.54 -7.33
CA GLU A 57 11.62 7.50 -7.52
C GLU A 57 11.02 6.09 -7.47
N VAL A 58 9.87 5.90 -6.83
CA VAL A 58 9.18 4.60 -6.80
C VAL A 58 7.94 4.67 -7.70
N LEU A 59 6.89 5.38 -7.29
CA LEU A 59 5.58 5.30 -7.95
C LEU A 59 5.59 5.80 -9.40
N ALA A 60 6.34 6.85 -9.72
CA ALA A 60 6.44 7.38 -11.08
C ALA A 60 7.16 6.45 -12.06
N THR A 61 7.85 5.43 -11.57
CA THR A 61 8.55 4.42 -12.39
C THR A 61 7.70 3.18 -12.66
N LEU A 62 6.51 3.09 -12.03
CA LEU A 62 5.65 1.93 -12.07
C LEU A 62 4.45 2.17 -13.00
N ASP A 63 4.06 1.12 -13.72
CA ASP A 63 2.80 1.07 -14.43
C ASP A 63 1.68 0.57 -13.50
N PRO A 64 0.60 1.34 -13.28
CA PRO A 64 -0.42 1.00 -12.31
C PRO A 64 -1.25 -0.25 -12.68
N ASP A 65 -1.39 -0.58 -13.96
CA ASP A 65 -2.05 -1.81 -14.40
C ASP A 65 -1.20 -3.05 -14.07
N THR A 66 0.11 -2.96 -14.30
CA THR A 66 1.07 -4.01 -13.97
C THR A 66 1.09 -4.28 -12.45
N VAL A 67 1.11 -3.23 -11.63
CA VAL A 67 1.08 -3.39 -10.16
C VAL A 67 -0.25 -3.96 -9.69
N LEU A 68 -1.38 -3.52 -10.26
CA LEU A 68 -2.68 -4.07 -9.90
C LEU A 68 -2.75 -5.57 -10.22
N HIS A 69 -2.29 -5.97 -11.41
CA HIS A 69 -2.23 -7.37 -11.80
C HIS A 69 -1.34 -8.21 -10.87
N GLU A 70 -0.15 -7.70 -10.53
CA GLU A 70 0.76 -8.35 -9.56
C GLU A 70 0.06 -8.60 -8.21
N LEU A 71 -0.70 -7.61 -7.70
CA LEU A 71 -1.43 -7.74 -6.45
C LEU A 71 -2.57 -8.78 -6.53
N GLU A 72 -3.27 -8.84 -7.67
CA GLU A 72 -4.33 -9.82 -7.93
C GLU A 72 -3.77 -11.24 -8.07
N GLU A 73 -2.58 -11.42 -8.66
CA GLU A 73 -1.91 -12.72 -8.72
C GLU A 73 -1.49 -13.21 -7.32
N LEU A 74 -1.05 -12.29 -6.44
CA LEU A 74 -0.70 -12.62 -5.05
C LEU A 74 -1.92 -12.98 -4.20
N VAL A 75 -3.11 -12.51 -4.57
CA VAL A 75 -4.37 -12.75 -3.87
C VAL A 75 -5.47 -13.08 -4.89
N PRO A 76 -5.53 -14.33 -5.39
CA PRO A 76 -6.48 -14.72 -6.45
C PRO A 76 -7.95 -14.59 -6.05
N GLU A 77 -8.23 -14.66 -4.74
CA GLU A 77 -9.58 -14.61 -4.19
C GLU A 77 -9.67 -13.63 -3.01
N GLY A 78 -10.71 -12.81 -3.01
CA GLY A 78 -11.07 -11.93 -1.89
C GLY A 78 -10.49 -10.52 -1.95
N ASP A 79 -10.31 -9.92 -0.77
CA ASP A 79 -9.80 -8.55 -0.63
C ASP A 79 -8.28 -8.54 -0.46
N ILE A 80 -7.59 -7.71 -1.25
CA ILE A 80 -6.17 -7.42 -1.09
C ILE A 80 -6.01 -6.36 0.01
N VAL A 81 -5.25 -6.68 1.04
CA VAL A 81 -4.96 -5.78 2.17
C VAL A 81 -3.46 -5.48 2.20
N MET A 82 -3.07 -4.33 1.68
CA MET A 82 -1.67 -3.87 1.66
C MET A 82 -1.23 -3.44 3.07
N LEU A 83 -0.16 -4.06 3.55
CA LEU A 83 0.35 -3.89 4.90
C LEU A 83 1.67 -3.10 4.95
N CYS A 84 1.75 -2.24 5.96
CA CYS A 84 2.99 -1.67 6.47
C CYS A 84 3.04 -1.69 8.01
N PHE A 85 4.04 -1.05 8.63
CA PHE A 85 4.23 -1.03 10.08
C PHE A 85 3.41 0.06 10.77
N GLU A 86 3.43 1.28 10.22
CA GLU A 86 2.94 2.46 10.91
C GLU A 86 1.42 2.36 11.08
N LYS A 87 0.91 2.61 12.29
CA LYS A 87 -0.55 2.65 12.48
C LYS A 87 -1.17 3.84 11.74
N ASP A 88 -0.50 4.98 11.77
CA ASP A 88 -0.95 6.20 11.08
C ASP A 88 -0.79 6.05 9.56
N ARG A 89 -1.92 6.03 8.85
CA ARG A 89 -1.96 5.96 7.38
C ARG A 89 -1.48 7.26 6.73
N THR A 90 -1.61 8.40 7.41
CA THR A 90 -1.29 9.72 6.84
C THR A 90 0.22 9.97 6.73
N HIS A 91 1.02 9.26 7.53
CA HIS A 91 2.48 9.31 7.55
C HIS A 91 3.09 7.93 7.26
N CYS A 92 2.65 7.30 6.17
CA CYS A 92 3.13 5.98 5.75
C CYS A 92 3.05 5.84 4.23
N HIS A 93 3.95 5.05 3.62
CA HIS A 93 3.93 4.84 2.17
C HIS A 93 2.66 4.15 1.66
N ARG A 94 2.00 3.31 2.47
CA ARG A 94 0.72 2.69 2.07
C ARG A 94 -0.37 3.74 1.81
N GLY A 95 -0.34 4.86 2.52
CA GLY A 95 -1.24 5.99 2.27
C GLY A 95 -0.95 6.62 0.90
N LEU A 96 0.32 6.80 0.56
CA LEU A 96 0.74 7.32 -0.74
C LEU A 96 0.37 6.36 -1.89
N VAL A 97 0.46 5.05 -1.69
CA VAL A 97 -0.02 4.04 -2.65
C VAL A 97 -1.52 4.15 -2.87
N ALA A 98 -2.31 4.33 -1.80
CA ALA A 98 -3.75 4.51 -1.90
C ALA A 98 -4.13 5.79 -2.69
N GLU A 99 -3.43 6.90 -2.43
CA GLU A 99 -3.59 8.13 -3.22
C GLU A 99 -3.21 7.93 -4.70
N TRP A 100 -2.14 7.18 -4.95
CA TRP A 100 -1.66 6.90 -6.30
C TRP A 100 -2.64 6.05 -7.10
N PHE A 101 -3.22 5.00 -6.53
CA PHE A 101 -4.27 4.21 -7.19
C PHE A 101 -5.52 5.03 -7.47
N LEU A 102 -5.90 5.93 -6.55
CA LEU A 102 -7.02 6.84 -6.79
C LEU A 102 -6.73 7.78 -7.95
N ALA A 103 -5.54 8.40 -7.98
CA ALA A 103 -5.18 9.38 -9.00
C ALA A 103 -4.99 8.76 -10.39
N THR A 104 -4.45 7.54 -10.47
CA THR A 104 -4.09 6.90 -11.75
C THR A 104 -5.20 5.99 -12.29
N LYS A 105 -5.97 5.34 -11.42
CA LYS A 105 -6.98 4.34 -11.80
C LYS A 105 -8.40 4.68 -11.34
N GLY A 106 -8.59 5.74 -10.55
CA GLY A 106 -9.89 6.04 -9.93
C GLY A 106 -10.29 5.03 -8.85
N ILE A 107 -9.38 4.15 -8.42
CA ILE A 107 -9.66 3.09 -7.45
C ILE A 107 -9.49 3.65 -6.05
N ARG A 108 -10.57 3.61 -5.25
CA ARG A 108 -10.48 3.92 -3.83
C ARG A 108 -9.86 2.76 -3.06
N VAL A 109 -8.89 3.07 -2.22
CA VAL A 109 -8.22 2.12 -1.32
C VAL A 109 -8.39 2.60 0.12
N PRO A 110 -9.51 2.27 0.78
CA PRO A 110 -9.77 2.66 2.17
C PRO A 110 -8.90 1.87 3.16
N GLU A 111 -8.71 2.40 4.36
CA GLU A 111 -8.16 1.58 5.45
C GLU A 111 -9.20 0.53 5.87
N VAL A 112 -8.77 -0.66 6.29
CA VAL A 112 -9.69 -1.66 6.86
C VAL A 112 -10.52 -1.03 7.99
N GLY A 113 -11.84 -1.20 7.93
CA GLY A 113 -12.78 -0.63 8.90
C GLY A 113 -13.25 0.80 8.59
N GLU A 114 -12.76 1.41 7.52
CA GLU A 114 -13.40 2.58 6.91
C GLU A 114 -14.35 2.12 5.80
N GLU A 115 -15.53 2.74 5.70
CA GLU A 115 -16.45 2.46 4.60
C GLU A 115 -15.94 3.10 3.30
N SER A 116 -16.01 2.34 2.21
CA SER A 116 -15.88 2.89 0.87
C SER A 116 -17.15 3.70 0.58
N THR A 117 -17.13 4.99 0.89
CA THR A 117 -18.18 5.90 0.39
C THR A 117 -18.06 5.97 -1.13
N ALA A 118 -18.91 5.21 -1.82
CA ALA A 118 -19.15 5.37 -3.25
C ALA A 118 -19.64 6.81 -3.50
N GLN A 119 -19.20 7.38 -4.62
CA GLN A 119 -19.26 8.80 -4.97
C GLN A 119 -20.68 9.40 -4.85
N ALA A 120 -20.74 10.65 -4.37
CA ALA A 120 -21.82 11.56 -4.74
C ALA A 120 -21.73 11.80 -6.25
N THR A 121 -22.64 11.17 -6.99
CA THR A 121 -22.99 11.56 -8.36
C THR A 121 -23.57 12.97 -8.30
N LEU A 122 -23.00 13.90 -9.08
CA LEU A 122 -23.69 15.09 -9.57
C LEU A 122 -23.60 15.08 -11.10
#